data_AF-A0A2E3HY13-F1
#
_entry.id   AF-A0A2E3HY13-F1
#
_cell.length_a   1.000
_cell.length_b   1.000
_cell.length_c   1.000
_cell.angle_alpha   90.00
_cell.angle_beta   90.00
_cell.angle_gamma   90.00
#
_symmetry.space_group_name_H-M   'P 1'
#
loop_
_entity.id
_entity.type
_entity.pdbx_description
1 polymer ?
#
loop_
_entity_poly.entity_id
_entity_poly.type
_entity_poly.pdbx_seq_one_letter_code
_entity_poly.pdbx_strand_id
1 'polypeptide(L)'
;MLSIIAIAQENTLQTQSIDNGIWANLSEGLVASAIYSILGIIVLMIGFKIFDLITPFNLNAEIEDKNNTAAGVIVAGIMIALGLIVAAAIL
;
A
#
# COMPACT_ATOMS: atom_id res chain seq x y z
N MET A 1 -26.63 -48.42 12.03
CA MET A 1 -26.83 -47.18 12.81
C MET A 1 -25.52 -46.44 13.01
N LEU A 2 -24.45 -47.08 13.53
CA LEU A 2 -23.12 -46.46 13.72
C LEU A 2 -22.45 -45.95 12.42
N SER A 3 -22.62 -46.65 11.30
CA SER A 3 -22.07 -46.24 10.00
C SER A 3 -22.71 -44.96 9.43
N ILE A 4 -24.01 -44.74 9.67
CA ILE A 4 -24.71 -43.54 9.21
C ILE A 4 -24.29 -42.31 10.01
N ILE A 5 -24.01 -42.48 11.31
CA ILE A 5 -23.51 -41.38 12.16
C ILE A 5 -22.10 -40.95 11.72
N ALA A 6 -21.22 -41.90 11.35
CA ALA A 6 -19.89 -41.58 10.85
C ALA A 6 -19.92 -40.76 9.55
N ILE A 7 -20.80 -41.13 8.60
CA ILE A 7 -20.99 -40.40 7.33
C ILE A 7 -21.57 -39.00 7.57
N ALA A 8 -22.52 -38.86 8.49
CA ALA A 8 -23.11 -37.56 8.83
C ALA A 8 -22.07 -36.61 9.44
N GLN A 9 -21.15 -37.13 10.26
CA GLN A 9 -20.08 -36.35 10.86
C GLN A 9 -19.13 -35.82 9.77
N GLU A 10 -18.62 -36.69 8.90
CA GLU A 10 -17.69 -36.31 7.82
C GLU A 10 -18.21 -35.16 6.93
N ASN A 11 -19.52 -35.15 6.65
CA ASN A 11 -20.16 -34.09 5.87
C ASN A 11 -20.17 -32.74 6.61
N THR A 12 -20.40 -32.73 7.93
CA THR A 12 -20.36 -31.49 8.75
C THR A 12 -18.96 -30.90 8.90
N LEU A 13 -17.91 -31.74 8.94
CA LEU A 13 -16.52 -31.25 9.00
C LEU A 13 -16.09 -30.61 7.68
N GLN A 14 -16.57 -31.14 6.54
CA GLN A 14 -16.38 -30.55 5.22
C GLN A 14 -17.10 -29.20 5.10
N THR A 15 -18.31 -29.04 5.65
CA THR A 15 -19.01 -27.74 5.61
C THR A 15 -18.30 -26.69 6.48
N GLN A 16 -17.81 -27.08 7.66
CA GLN A 16 -17.05 -26.16 8.53
C GLN A 16 -15.68 -25.76 7.97
N SER A 17 -14.97 -26.65 7.26
CA SER A 17 -13.68 -26.30 6.65
C SER A 17 -13.83 -25.30 5.49
N ILE A 18 -14.92 -25.43 4.72
CA ILE A 18 -15.22 -24.51 3.61
C ILE A 18 -15.71 -23.16 4.12
N ASP A 19 -16.60 -23.12 5.12
CA ASP A 19 -17.06 -21.86 5.71
C ASP A 19 -15.91 -21.12 6.40
N ASN A 20 -15.21 -21.78 7.34
CA ASN A 20 -14.10 -21.15 8.06
C ASN A 20 -12.96 -20.79 7.11
N GLY A 21 -12.74 -21.57 6.05
CA GLY A 21 -11.74 -21.28 5.03
C GLY A 21 -12.03 -19.98 4.28
N ILE A 22 -13.24 -19.79 3.76
CA ILE A 22 -13.55 -18.59 2.96
C ILE A 22 -13.46 -17.32 3.81
N TRP A 23 -14.05 -17.32 5.00
CA TRP A 23 -14.05 -16.15 5.89
C TRP A 23 -12.64 -15.85 6.45
N ALA A 24 -11.82 -16.87 6.72
CA ALA A 24 -10.44 -16.68 7.16
C ALA A 24 -9.57 -16.07 6.05
N ASN A 25 -9.60 -16.63 4.84
CA ASN A 25 -8.80 -16.13 3.71
C ASN A 25 -9.18 -14.69 3.30
N LEU A 26 -10.48 -14.35 3.33
CA LEU A 26 -10.92 -12.97 3.07
C LEU A 26 -10.43 -12.01 4.16
N SER A 27 -10.52 -12.42 5.42
CA SER A 27 -10.04 -11.59 6.54
C SER A 27 -8.52 -11.36 6.46
N GLU A 28 -7.76 -12.39 6.10
CA GLU A 28 -6.31 -12.29 5.88
C GLU A 28 -5.99 -11.38 4.69
N GLY A 29 -6.67 -11.53 3.56
CA GLY A 29 -6.48 -10.68 2.39
C GLY A 29 -6.82 -9.20 2.65
N LEU A 30 -7.90 -8.94 3.38
CA LEU A 30 -8.33 -7.58 3.73
C LEU A 30 -7.36 -6.93 4.73
N VAL A 31 -6.94 -7.67 5.76
CA VAL A 31 -5.97 -7.20 6.76
C VAL A 31 -4.61 -6.95 6.10
N ALA A 32 -4.14 -7.85 5.24
CA ALA A 32 -2.91 -7.66 4.50
C ALA A 32 -2.97 -6.41 3.61
N SER A 33 -4.03 -6.23 2.81
CA SER A 33 -4.21 -5.06 1.96
C SER A 33 -4.22 -3.74 2.76
N ALA A 34 -4.91 -3.72 3.90
CA ALA A 34 -4.94 -2.56 4.78
C ALA A 34 -3.56 -2.22 5.36
N ILE A 35 -2.78 -3.23 5.75
CA ILE A 35 -1.41 -3.06 6.26
C ILE A 35 -0.48 -2.51 5.17
N TYR A 36 -0.52 -3.06 3.96
CA TYR A 36 0.29 -2.59 2.84
C TYR A 36 -0.11 -1.17 2.40
N SER A 37 -1.40 -0.84 2.41
CA SER A 37 -1.91 0.52 2.18
C SER A 37 -1.30 1.53 3.16
N ILE A 38 -1.31 1.22 4.46
CA ILE A 38 -0.76 2.10 5.50
C ILE A 38 0.76 2.21 5.36
N LEU A 39 1.45 1.09 5.10
CA LEU A 39 2.90 1.08 4.86
C LEU A 39 3.28 1.98 3.67
N GLY A 40 2.55 1.91 2.55
CA GLY A 40 2.79 2.77 1.39
C GLY A 40 2.63 4.26 1.72
N ILE A 41 1.62 4.63 2.51
CA ILE A 41 1.40 6.01 2.96
C ILE A 41 2.54 6.49 3.87
N ILE A 42 3.01 5.65 4.79
CA ILE A 42 4.12 5.99 5.69
C ILE A 42 5.40 6.20 4.90
N VAL A 43 5.70 5.31 3.95
CA VAL A 43 6.89 5.43 3.08
C VAL A 43 6.81 6.70 2.22
N LEU A 44 5.65 7.03 1.66
CA LEU A 44 5.43 8.31 0.96
C LEU A 44 5.75 9.49 1.86
N MET A 45 5.19 9.51 3.08
CA MET A 45 5.36 10.62 4.02
C MET A 45 6.83 10.82 4.42
N ILE A 46 7.56 9.72 4.64
CA ILE A 46 9.00 9.76 4.93
C ILE A 46 9.79 10.21 3.70
N GLY A 47 9.48 9.66 2.52
CA GLY A 47 10.10 10.05 1.25
C GLY A 47 9.94 11.53 0.97
N PHE A 48 8.73 12.07 1.12
CA PHE A 48 8.44 13.50 0.95
C PHE A 48 9.22 14.35 1.95
N LYS A 49 9.28 13.94 3.22
CA LYS A 49 10.00 14.69 4.26
C LYS A 49 11.52 14.70 4.05
N ILE A 50 12.10 13.57 3.64
CA ILE A 50 13.52 13.48 3.27
C ILE A 50 13.77 14.34 2.03
N PHE A 51 12.86 14.31 1.08
CA PHE A 51 12.97 15.09 -0.15
C PHE A 51 12.95 16.60 0.12
N ASP A 52 12.02 17.06 0.94
CA ASP A 52 11.90 18.46 1.38
C ASP A 52 13.17 18.91 2.11
N LEU A 53 13.77 18.02 2.93
CA LEU A 53 15.02 18.30 3.62
C LEU A 53 16.26 18.33 2.69
N ILE A 54 16.31 17.45 1.69
CA ILE A 54 17.39 17.42 0.68
C ILE A 54 17.29 18.61 -0.28
N THR A 55 16.11 19.23 -0.36
CA THR A 55 15.85 20.37 -1.24
C THR A 55 15.75 21.66 -0.42
N PRO A 56 16.85 22.20 0.14
CA PRO A 56 16.87 23.50 0.78
C PRO A 56 16.89 24.63 -0.26
N PHE A 57 16.18 24.45 -1.38
CA PHE A 57 15.97 25.51 -2.35
C PHE A 57 14.69 26.23 -1.96
N ASN A 58 14.80 27.52 -1.68
CA ASN A 58 13.66 28.43 -1.68
C ASN A 58 13.09 28.46 -3.10
N LEU A 59 12.24 27.49 -3.44
CA LEU A 59 11.63 27.34 -4.75
C LEU A 59 10.85 28.60 -5.12
N ASN A 60 10.20 29.21 -4.12
CA ASN A 60 9.52 30.49 -4.25
C ASN A 60 10.50 31.62 -4.60
N ALA A 61 11.69 31.67 -3.98
CA ALA A 61 12.67 32.72 -4.30
C ALA A 61 13.31 32.53 -5.69
N GLU A 62 13.57 31.29 -6.14
CA GLU A 62 14.23 31.06 -7.44
C GLU A 62 13.25 31.12 -8.64
N ILE A 63 11.95 30.83 -8.43
CA ILE A 63 10.89 30.99 -9.43
C ILE A 63 10.48 32.48 -9.55
N GLU A 64 10.39 33.20 -8.43
CA GLU A 64 9.95 34.60 -8.39
C GLU A 64 11.07 35.59 -8.78
N ASP A 65 12.31 35.44 -8.27
CA ASP A 65 13.40 36.39 -8.56
C ASP A 65 14.20 36.07 -9.84
N LYS A 66 14.26 34.82 -10.31
CA LYS A 66 15.16 34.41 -11.42
C LYS A 66 14.49 33.73 -12.61
N ASN A 67 13.19 33.45 -12.56
CA ASN A 67 12.45 32.82 -13.67
C ASN A 67 13.12 31.51 -14.16
N ASN A 68 13.71 30.74 -13.25
CA ASN A 68 14.52 29.59 -13.61
C ASN A 68 13.65 28.34 -13.80
N THR A 69 13.24 28.08 -15.04
CA THR A 69 12.50 26.88 -15.46
C THR A 69 13.17 25.56 -15.07
N ALA A 70 14.49 25.55 -14.84
CA ALA A 70 15.20 24.36 -14.37
C ALA A 70 14.72 23.88 -13.00
N ALA A 71 14.36 24.80 -12.08
CA ALA A 71 13.82 24.43 -10.77
C ALA A 71 12.45 23.74 -10.90
N GLY A 72 11.60 24.25 -11.81
CA GLY A 72 10.28 23.64 -12.10
C GLY A 72 10.39 22.23 -12.68
N VAL A 73 11.36 21.99 -13.58
CA VAL A 73 11.61 20.66 -14.16
C VAL A 73 12.08 19.66 -13.10
N ILE A 74 12.94 20.10 -12.17
CA ILE A 74 13.39 19.26 -11.06
C ILE A 74 12.19 18.83 -10.22
N VAL A 75 11.33 19.78 -9.80
CA VAL A 75 10.12 19.49 -9.02
C VAL A 75 9.16 18.54 -9.74
N ALA A 76 8.98 18.72 -11.05
CA ALA A 76 8.17 17.80 -11.85
C ALA A 76 8.75 16.37 -11.84
N GLY A 77 10.08 16.22 -11.99
CA GLY A 77 10.75 14.92 -11.93
C GLY A 77 10.61 14.22 -10.57
N ILE A 78 10.63 15.00 -9.49
CA ILE A 78 10.49 14.49 -8.12
C ILE A 78 9.07 14.00 -7.86
N MET A 79 8.06 14.74 -8.29
CA MET A 79 6.68 14.30 -8.18
C MET A 79 6.44 12.98 -8.92
N ILE A 80 7.04 12.81 -10.10
CA ILE A 80 6.99 11.55 -10.85
C ILE A 80 7.73 10.44 -10.10
N ALA A 81 8.92 10.70 -9.57
CA ALA A 81 9.70 9.71 -8.81
C ALA A 81 8.99 9.25 -7.54
N LEU A 82 8.40 10.17 -6.76
CA LEU A 82 7.60 9.84 -5.58
C LEU A 82 6.37 9.00 -5.96
N GLY A 83 5.67 9.36 -7.05
CA GLY A 83 4.56 8.56 -7.57
C GLY A 83 4.97 7.12 -7.94
N LEU A 84 6.13 6.95 -8.58
CA LEU A 84 6.69 5.65 -8.93
C LEU A 84 7.07 4.80 -7.70
N ILE A 85 7.67 5.41 -6.68
CA ILE A 85 8.02 4.71 -5.44
C ILE A 85 6.76 4.19 -4.75
N VAL A 86 5.68 4.97 -4.72
CA VAL A 86 4.40 4.56 -4.12
C VAL A 86 3.75 3.44 -4.93
N ALA A 87 3.74 3.58 -6.25
CA ALA A 87 3.23 2.53 -7.13
C ALA A 87 3.98 1.21 -6.95
N ALA A 88 5.31 1.27 -6.81
CA ALA A 88 6.16 0.10 -6.56
C ALA A 88 6.03 -0.47 -5.15
N ALA A 89 5.63 0.32 -4.15
CA ALA A 89 5.43 -0.14 -2.79
C ALA A 89 4.10 -0.89 -2.60
N ILE A 90 3.12 -0.64 -3.47
CA ILE A 90 1.77 -1.22 -3.40
C ILE A 90 1.64 -2.48 -4.29
N LEU A 91 2.41 -2.56 -5.38
CA LEU A 91 2.45 -3.69 -6.31
C LEU A 91 3.24 -4.87 -5.71
#